data_AF-R9KAJ6-F1
#
_entry.id   AF-R9KAJ6-F1
#
_cell.length_a   1.000
_cell.length_b   1.000
_cell.length_c   1.000
_cell.angle_alpha   90.00
_cell.angle_beta   90.00
_cell.angle_gamma   90.00
#
_symmetry.space_group_name_H-M   'P 1'
#
loop_
_entity.id
_entity.type
_entity.pdbx_description
1 polymer ?
#
loop_
_entity_poly.entity_id
_entity_poly.type
_entity_poly.pdbx_seq_one_letter_code
_entity_poly.pdbx_strand_id
1 'polypeptide(L)'
;MNALLYVLWVYSLYKITKHNSGVLMGLAMLYPIMDMASAGWIATTLNYFWPLVLGTYSFVAIDKVIAGKHVKFYEIVLSIVAAVIAIDVEQYVVLHIMCLGMIMAYLLMKKDYAKNKFAIVIVHFTIACANFLFIITCPGNEARRLVEMHDHMQDFDKLSLFDKLIYGYNTTISGFLSQMCLLFLVFLFVIFACVVKKAEDGTNRNWIMPISAFPIALAAIVSVGNIFRNGYFTKFSNALSQGEVINSTNWNKPINYIIFSLYAFFTISIVFSIIYIFDDISVGSVHGMLFLCSVLVRMIIGFSPTLYASERRTFCFSYGMVLYLLIVLLKEMRLSFSDYEKKRSGYLLFGISCIFVLEMVTRICGKY
;
A
#
# COMPACT_ATOMS: atom_id res chain seq x y z
N MET A 1 -3.45 24.16 3.28
CA MET A 1 -3.64 23.27 2.10
C MET A 1 -3.81 21.81 2.50
N ASN A 2 -2.87 21.22 3.26
CA ASN A 2 -2.89 19.77 3.57
C ASN A 2 -4.08 19.30 4.43
N ALA A 3 -4.59 20.12 5.36
CA ALA A 3 -5.74 19.75 6.19
C ALA A 3 -7.01 19.47 5.37
N LEU A 4 -7.28 20.24 4.32
CA LEU A 4 -8.43 20.04 3.44
C LEU A 4 -8.32 18.72 2.67
N LEU A 5 -7.11 18.34 2.26
CA LEU A 5 -6.86 17.06 1.58
C LEU A 5 -7.06 15.87 2.52
N TYR A 6 -6.62 15.98 3.78
CA TYR A 6 -6.92 14.97 4.79
C TYR A 6 -8.43 14.80 4.99
N VAL A 7 -9.17 15.90 5.11
CA VAL A 7 -10.64 15.86 5.23
C VAL A 7 -11.27 15.22 4.00
N LEU A 8 -10.82 15.57 2.80
CA LEU A 8 -11.30 14.97 1.54
C LEU A 8 -10.99 13.46 1.48
N TRP A 9 -9.80 13.06 1.94
CA TRP A 9 -9.40 11.67 1.96
C TRP A 9 -10.27 10.84 2.90
N VAL A 10 -10.45 11.33 4.14
CA VAL A 10 -11.31 10.70 5.15
C VAL A 10 -12.76 10.66 4.68
N TYR A 11 -13.25 11.74 4.04
CA TYR A 11 -14.57 11.75 3.41
C TYR A 11 -14.71 10.67 2.33
N SER A 12 -13.71 10.52 1.48
CA SER A 12 -13.71 9.52 0.40
C SER A 12 -13.71 8.10 0.95
N LEU A 13 -12.84 7.83 1.92
CA LEU A 13 -12.79 6.55 2.65
C LEU A 13 -14.10 6.27 3.38
N TYR A 14 -14.73 7.30 3.98
CA TYR A 14 -16.02 7.18 4.63
C TYR A 14 -17.11 6.76 3.64
N LYS A 15 -17.16 7.39 2.46
CA LYS A 15 -18.18 7.05 1.46
C LYS A 15 -18.03 5.63 0.93
N ILE A 16 -16.79 5.19 0.68
CA ILE A 16 -16.48 3.85 0.14
C ILE A 16 -16.70 2.77 1.21
N THR A 17 -16.10 2.92 2.39
CA THR A 17 -16.08 1.86 3.42
C THR A 17 -17.32 1.87 4.34
N LYS A 18 -18.00 3.02 4.44
CA LYS A 18 -19.12 3.28 5.35
C LYS A 18 -18.77 3.07 6.84
N HIS A 19 -17.48 3.20 7.18
CA HIS A 19 -16.99 3.08 8.55
C HIS A 19 -17.23 4.38 9.34
N ASN A 20 -17.06 4.37 10.67
CA ASN A 20 -17.14 5.58 11.50
C ASN A 20 -16.03 6.58 11.12
N SER A 21 -16.42 7.82 10.83
CA SER A 21 -15.57 8.93 10.40
C SER A 21 -14.47 9.30 11.40
N GLY A 22 -14.73 9.21 12.71
CA GLY A 22 -13.71 9.47 13.74
C GLY A 22 -12.59 8.43 13.74
N VAL A 23 -12.92 7.16 13.54
CA VAL A 23 -11.91 6.08 13.42
C VAL A 23 -11.13 6.23 12.12
N LEU A 24 -11.80 6.59 11.02
CA LEU A 24 -11.15 6.84 9.73
C LEU A 24 -10.14 7.99 9.81
N MET A 25 -10.50 9.07 10.53
CA MET A 25 -9.57 10.18 10.77
C MET A 25 -8.34 9.70 11.56
N GLY A 26 -8.54 8.97 12.66
CA GLY A 26 -7.43 8.43 13.45
C GLY A 26 -6.50 7.53 12.63
N LEU A 27 -7.07 6.61 11.84
CA LEU A 27 -6.29 5.73 10.97
C LEU A 27 -5.56 6.49 9.86
N ALA A 28 -6.19 7.48 9.24
CA ALA A 28 -5.55 8.32 8.23
C ALA A 28 -4.37 9.12 8.80
N MET A 29 -4.42 9.48 10.09
CA MET A 29 -3.31 10.14 10.79
C MET A 29 -2.14 9.21 11.12
N LEU A 30 -2.31 7.89 11.04
CA LEU A 30 -1.18 6.94 11.12
C LEU A 30 -0.27 6.99 9.89
N TYR A 31 -0.74 7.60 8.79
CA TYR A 31 0.09 7.80 7.61
C TYR A 31 1.25 8.75 7.94
N PRO A 32 2.52 8.36 7.66
CA PRO A 32 3.69 9.17 7.97
C PRO A 32 3.84 10.35 7.00
N ILE A 33 3.11 11.46 7.24
CA ILE A 33 3.17 12.66 6.37
C ILE A 33 4.58 13.27 6.26
N MET A 34 5.48 12.98 7.20
CA MET A 34 6.88 13.42 7.14
C MET A 34 7.63 12.86 5.93
N ASP A 35 7.19 11.76 5.32
CA ASP A 35 7.82 11.22 4.12
C ASP A 35 7.76 12.22 2.94
N MET A 36 6.78 13.14 2.99
CA MET A 36 6.65 14.24 2.03
C MET A 36 7.70 15.35 2.25
N ALA A 37 8.44 15.40 3.35
CA ALA A 37 9.47 16.42 3.53
C ALA A 37 10.73 16.18 2.64
N SER A 38 10.89 14.96 2.10
CA SER A 38 12.16 14.47 1.52
C SER A 38 12.71 15.24 0.32
N ALA A 39 11.86 15.76 -0.57
CA ALA A 39 12.28 16.52 -1.77
C ALA A 39 11.59 17.90 -1.85
N GLY A 40 11.19 18.43 -0.70
CA GLY A 40 10.42 19.67 -0.59
C GLY A 40 8.92 19.44 -0.50
N TRP A 41 8.28 20.04 0.51
CA TRP A 41 6.88 19.80 0.86
C TRP A 41 5.89 20.00 -0.30
N ILE A 42 6.06 21.04 -1.11
CA ILE A 42 5.13 21.34 -2.21
C ILE A 42 5.26 20.28 -3.32
N ALA A 43 6.48 19.99 -3.76
CA ALA A 43 6.72 19.07 -4.86
C ALA A 43 6.26 17.64 -4.56
N THR A 44 6.60 17.12 -3.38
CA THR A 44 6.23 15.76 -2.98
C THR A 44 4.75 15.63 -2.66
N THR A 45 4.12 16.61 -2.01
CA THR A 45 2.68 16.52 -1.71
C THR A 45 1.86 16.56 -2.98
N LEU A 46 2.23 17.40 -3.96
CA LEU A 46 1.57 17.45 -5.27
C LEU A 46 1.76 16.16 -6.07
N ASN A 47 2.93 15.52 -6.00
CA ASN A 47 3.23 14.32 -6.79
C ASN A 47 2.89 12.99 -6.11
N TYR A 48 2.53 12.98 -4.83
CA TYR A 48 2.18 11.73 -4.13
C TYR A 48 0.87 11.86 -3.36
N PHE A 49 0.79 12.76 -2.39
CA PHE A 49 -0.36 12.85 -1.51
C PHE A 49 -1.63 13.33 -2.23
N TRP A 50 -1.53 14.34 -3.09
CA TRP A 50 -2.66 14.82 -3.90
C TRP A 50 -3.23 13.73 -4.81
N PRO A 51 -2.41 13.04 -5.63
CA PRO A 51 -2.86 11.90 -6.41
C PRO A 51 -3.52 10.81 -5.57
N LEU A 52 -2.97 10.48 -4.41
CA LEU A 52 -3.56 9.50 -3.51
C LEU A 52 -4.98 9.92 -3.09
N VAL A 53 -5.14 11.17 -2.63
CA VAL A 53 -6.42 11.68 -2.14
C VAL A 53 -7.45 11.82 -3.27
N LEU A 54 -7.09 12.49 -4.36
CA LEU A 54 -7.97 12.73 -5.51
C LEU A 54 -8.32 11.43 -6.23
N GLY A 55 -7.35 10.55 -6.35
CA GLY A 55 -7.55 9.22 -6.88
C GLY A 55 -8.49 8.39 -6.01
N THR A 56 -8.34 8.42 -4.68
CA THR A 56 -9.32 7.80 -3.75
C THR A 56 -10.72 8.42 -3.93
N TYR A 57 -10.81 9.75 -4.08
CA TYR A 57 -12.06 10.44 -4.30
C TYR A 57 -12.75 10.03 -5.62
N SER A 58 -11.99 9.78 -6.68
CA SER A 58 -12.54 9.31 -7.96
C SER A 58 -13.30 7.98 -7.83
N PHE A 59 -12.92 7.12 -6.88
CA PHE A 59 -13.66 5.89 -6.62
C PHE A 59 -15.02 6.10 -5.91
N VAL A 60 -15.31 7.29 -5.36
CA VAL A 60 -16.58 7.55 -4.66
C VAL A 60 -17.78 7.51 -5.61
N ALA A 61 -17.67 8.10 -6.81
CA ALA A 61 -18.74 8.04 -7.79
C ALA A 61 -18.89 6.61 -8.35
N ILE A 62 -17.77 5.94 -8.61
CA ILE A 62 -17.72 4.55 -9.07
C ILE A 62 -18.42 3.62 -8.06
N ASP A 63 -18.08 3.71 -6.77
CA ASP A 63 -18.71 2.93 -5.70
C ASP A 63 -20.22 3.15 -5.63
N LYS A 64 -20.67 4.42 -5.71
CA LYS A 64 -22.11 4.73 -5.72
C LYS A 64 -22.85 4.10 -6.90
N VAL A 65 -22.29 4.17 -8.12
CA VAL A 65 -22.89 3.58 -9.31
C VAL A 65 -22.95 2.05 -9.19
N ILE A 66 -21.86 1.42 -8.72
CA ILE A 66 -21.82 -0.03 -8.48
C ILE A 66 -22.85 -0.44 -7.44
N ALA A 67 -23.00 0.33 -6.37
CA ALA A 67 -24.01 0.12 -5.33
C ALA A 67 -25.46 0.42 -5.79
N GLY A 68 -25.68 0.76 -7.07
CA GLY A 68 -27.01 1.04 -7.63
C GLY A 68 -27.63 2.35 -7.13
N LYS A 69 -26.83 3.25 -6.54
CA LYS A 69 -27.31 4.54 -6.05
C LYS A 69 -27.35 5.55 -7.19
N HIS A 70 -28.31 6.46 -7.14
CA HIS A 70 -28.36 7.59 -8.06
C HIS A 70 -27.15 8.51 -7.85
N VAL A 71 -26.40 8.79 -8.91
CA VAL A 71 -25.24 9.69 -8.92
C VAL A 71 -25.57 10.89 -9.79
N LYS A 72 -25.37 12.09 -9.24
CA LYS A 72 -25.64 13.33 -9.97
C LYS A 72 -24.53 13.56 -11.01
N PHE A 73 -24.87 14.20 -12.13
CA PHE A 73 -23.91 14.44 -13.23
C PHE A 73 -22.62 15.14 -12.77
N TYR A 74 -22.72 16.15 -11.90
CA TYR A 74 -21.54 16.84 -11.39
C TYR A 74 -20.62 15.92 -10.57
N GLU A 75 -21.14 14.89 -9.89
CA GLU A 75 -20.31 13.94 -9.13
C GLU A 75 -19.48 13.05 -10.08
N ILE A 76 -20.03 12.73 -11.25
CA ILE A 76 -19.30 12.00 -12.31
C ILE A 76 -18.20 12.89 -12.89
N VAL A 77 -18.52 14.15 -13.20
CA VAL A 77 -17.52 15.11 -13.73
C VAL A 77 -16.38 15.32 -12.72
N LEU A 78 -16.70 15.56 -11.44
CA LEU A 78 -15.69 15.72 -10.40
C LEU A 78 -14.85 14.46 -10.20
N SER A 79 -15.46 13.27 -10.32
CA SER A 79 -14.74 11.99 -10.29
C SER A 79 -13.71 11.87 -11.41
N ILE A 80 -14.09 12.24 -12.64
CA ILE A 80 -13.20 12.19 -13.80
C ILE A 80 -12.07 13.21 -13.65
N VAL A 81 -12.38 14.45 -13.27
CA VAL A 81 -11.35 15.50 -13.04
C VAL A 81 -10.35 15.05 -11.97
N ALA A 82 -10.85 14.50 -10.86
CA ALA A 82 -9.99 13.98 -9.81
C ALA A 82 -9.12 12.80 -10.28
N ALA A 83 -9.67 11.91 -11.11
CA ALA A 83 -8.90 10.81 -11.71
C ALA A 83 -7.79 11.35 -12.62
N VAL A 84 -8.08 12.30 -13.52
CA VAL A 84 -7.09 12.89 -14.43
C VAL A 84 -5.91 13.49 -13.68
N ILE A 85 -6.15 14.21 -12.59
CA ILE A 85 -5.06 14.77 -11.77
C ILE A 85 -4.25 13.66 -11.09
N ALA A 86 -4.91 12.59 -10.63
CA ALA A 86 -4.24 11.52 -9.90
C ALA A 86 -3.38 10.61 -10.80
N ILE A 87 -3.86 10.31 -12.01
CA ILE A 87 -3.18 9.39 -12.94
C ILE A 87 -1.98 10.03 -13.65
N ASP A 88 -1.67 11.30 -13.41
CA ASP A 88 -0.46 11.95 -13.97
C ASP A 88 0.84 11.39 -13.36
N VAL A 89 0.73 10.59 -12.30
CA VAL A 89 1.85 9.98 -11.61
C VAL A 89 2.01 8.51 -12.00
N GLU A 90 3.21 8.14 -12.47
CA GLU A 90 3.60 6.81 -12.96
C GLU A 90 3.13 5.65 -12.07
N GLN A 91 3.33 5.76 -10.75
CA GLN A 91 2.89 4.71 -9.82
C GLN A 91 1.35 4.66 -9.71
N TYR A 92 0.71 5.83 -9.58
CA TYR A 92 -0.73 5.88 -9.32
C TYR A 92 -1.56 5.45 -10.52
N VAL A 93 -1.16 5.80 -11.75
CA VAL A 93 -1.89 5.37 -12.96
C VAL A 93 -1.98 3.85 -13.06
N VAL A 94 -0.89 3.14 -12.76
CA VAL A 94 -0.89 1.68 -12.78
C VAL A 94 -1.78 1.13 -11.68
N LEU A 95 -1.70 1.67 -10.46
CA LEU A 95 -2.61 1.30 -9.37
C LEU A 95 -4.08 1.52 -9.75
N HIS A 96 -4.40 2.65 -10.39
CA HIS A 96 -5.75 2.99 -10.82
C HIS A 96 -6.27 1.98 -11.86
N ILE A 97 -5.47 1.65 -12.88
CA ILE A 97 -5.79 0.63 -13.88
C ILE A 97 -6.03 -0.73 -13.23
N MET A 98 -5.17 -1.14 -12.29
CA MET A 98 -5.32 -2.42 -11.58
C MET A 98 -6.63 -2.47 -10.78
N CYS A 99 -6.95 -1.42 -10.04
CA CYS A 99 -8.19 -1.32 -9.27
C CYS A 99 -9.44 -1.35 -10.17
N LEU A 100 -9.43 -0.61 -11.28
CA LEU A 100 -10.52 -0.63 -12.25
C LEU A 100 -10.65 -2.00 -12.93
N GLY A 101 -9.54 -2.66 -13.25
CA GLY A 101 -9.51 -4.01 -13.80
C GLY A 101 -10.13 -5.04 -12.84
N MET A 102 -9.84 -4.95 -11.54
CA MET A 102 -10.47 -5.78 -10.52
C MET A 102 -11.98 -5.52 -10.40
N ILE A 103 -12.40 -4.25 -10.46
CA ILE A 103 -13.83 -3.89 -10.47
C ILE A 103 -14.53 -4.45 -11.72
N MET A 104 -13.89 -4.34 -12.89
CA MET A 104 -14.42 -4.88 -14.14
C MET A 104 -14.58 -6.40 -14.05
N ALA A 105 -13.55 -7.10 -13.60
CA ALA A 105 -13.59 -8.55 -13.39
C ALA A 105 -14.70 -8.94 -12.40
N TYR A 106 -14.86 -8.20 -11.30
CA TYR A 106 -15.93 -8.42 -10.34
C TYR A 106 -17.34 -8.30 -10.97
N LEU A 107 -17.59 -7.26 -11.77
CA LEU A 107 -18.87 -7.06 -12.46
C LEU A 107 -19.16 -8.20 -13.45
N LEU A 108 -18.15 -8.63 -14.21
CA LEU A 108 -18.27 -9.76 -15.15
C LEU A 108 -18.56 -11.08 -14.42
N MET A 109 -17.84 -11.37 -13.33
CA MET A 109 -18.04 -12.58 -12.53
C MET A 109 -19.43 -12.62 -11.88
N LYS A 110 -19.96 -11.46 -11.44
CA LYS A 110 -21.32 -11.34 -10.91
C LYS A 110 -22.40 -11.27 -11.99
N LYS A 111 -22.04 -11.29 -13.29
CA LYS A 111 -22.95 -11.17 -14.43
C LYS A 111 -23.83 -9.91 -14.36
N ASP A 112 -23.30 -8.84 -13.76
CA ASP A 112 -24.02 -7.59 -13.51
C ASP A 112 -23.81 -6.60 -14.65
N TYR A 113 -24.46 -6.87 -15.79
CA TYR A 113 -24.25 -6.14 -17.05
C TYR A 113 -24.99 -4.79 -17.14
N ALA A 114 -25.21 -4.13 -16.01
CA ALA A 114 -25.86 -2.82 -16.00
C ALA A 114 -25.00 -1.80 -16.77
N LYS A 115 -25.55 -1.25 -17.86
CA LYS A 115 -24.83 -0.34 -18.78
C LYS A 115 -24.14 0.81 -18.05
N ASN A 116 -24.81 1.41 -17.05
CA ASN A 116 -24.26 2.54 -16.31
C ASN A 116 -23.00 2.17 -15.49
N LYS A 117 -22.94 0.95 -14.93
CA LYS A 117 -21.78 0.46 -14.16
C LYS A 117 -20.58 0.25 -15.07
N PHE A 118 -20.78 -0.40 -16.22
CA PHE A 118 -19.72 -0.58 -17.20
C PHE A 118 -19.27 0.74 -17.81
N ALA A 119 -20.20 1.65 -18.12
CA ALA A 119 -19.88 2.94 -18.73
C ALA A 119 -18.90 3.77 -17.88
N ILE A 120 -19.17 3.93 -16.57
CA ILE A 120 -18.29 4.73 -15.71
C ILE A 120 -16.90 4.07 -15.56
N VAL A 121 -16.84 2.73 -15.41
CA VAL A 121 -15.57 2.01 -15.28
C VAL A 121 -14.77 2.09 -16.58
N ILE A 122 -15.41 1.90 -17.74
CA ILE A 122 -14.76 2.01 -19.06
C ILE A 122 -14.22 3.41 -19.29
N VAL A 123 -14.99 4.46 -18.99
CA VAL A 123 -14.53 5.85 -19.14
C VAL A 123 -13.27 6.09 -18.32
N HIS A 124 -13.29 5.74 -17.03
CA HIS A 124 -12.11 5.86 -16.17
C HIS A 124 -10.93 5.02 -16.67
N PHE A 125 -11.19 3.79 -17.13
CA PHE A 125 -10.17 2.87 -17.61
C PHE A 125 -9.51 3.38 -18.89
N THR A 126 -10.30 3.86 -19.85
CA THR A 126 -9.80 4.44 -21.11
C THR A 126 -8.96 5.69 -20.85
N ILE A 127 -9.41 6.58 -19.97
CA ILE A 127 -8.64 7.78 -19.59
C ILE A 127 -7.31 7.37 -18.93
N ALA A 128 -7.33 6.39 -18.03
CA ALA A 128 -6.13 5.89 -17.37
C ALA A 128 -5.15 5.24 -18.35
N CYS A 129 -5.62 4.41 -19.28
CA CYS A 129 -4.80 3.80 -20.31
C CYS A 129 -4.21 4.84 -21.29
N ALA A 130 -5.00 5.85 -21.68
CA ALA A 130 -4.51 6.94 -22.51
C ALA A 130 -3.42 7.73 -21.81
N ASN A 131 -3.58 8.04 -20.50
CA ASN A 131 -2.56 8.74 -19.74
C ASN A 131 -1.31 7.89 -19.49
N PHE A 132 -1.49 6.58 -19.26
CA PHE A 132 -0.36 5.66 -19.15
C PHE A 132 0.45 5.63 -20.45
N LEU A 133 -0.22 5.57 -21.60
CA LEU A 133 0.44 5.64 -22.91
C LEU A 133 1.17 6.98 -23.09
N PHE A 134 0.56 8.09 -22.68
CA PHE A 134 1.19 9.40 -22.70
C PHE A 134 2.47 9.43 -21.84
N ILE A 135 2.41 8.92 -20.60
CA ILE A 135 3.55 8.86 -19.69
C ILE A 135 4.72 8.08 -20.29
N ILE A 136 4.46 6.90 -20.87
CA ILE A 136 5.54 6.06 -21.43
C ILE A 136 6.08 6.57 -22.77
N THR A 137 5.33 7.41 -23.49
CA THR A 137 5.75 7.98 -24.79
C THR A 137 6.28 9.41 -24.69
N CYS A 138 6.16 10.05 -23.52
CA CYS A 138 6.56 11.44 -23.34
C CYS A 138 8.10 11.60 -23.46
N PRO A 139 8.61 12.40 -24.42
CA PRO A 139 10.05 12.56 -24.62
C PRO A 139 10.74 13.23 -23.43
N GLY A 140 10.00 14.04 -22.64
CA GLY A 140 10.51 14.64 -21.42
C GLY A 140 10.87 13.60 -20.35
N ASN A 141 10.12 12.50 -20.26
CA ASN A 141 10.42 11.43 -19.31
C ASN A 141 11.68 10.67 -19.70
N GLU A 142 11.92 10.48 -21.00
CA GLU A 142 13.17 9.90 -21.50
C GLU A 142 14.38 10.80 -21.20
N ALA A 143 14.26 12.09 -21.47
CA ALA A 143 15.30 13.07 -21.16
C ALA A 143 15.62 13.10 -19.66
N ARG A 144 14.60 13.06 -18.80
CA ARG A 144 14.77 12.96 -17.34
C ARG A 144 15.43 11.64 -16.95
N ARG A 145 15.03 10.51 -17.55
CA ARG A 145 15.60 9.19 -17.26
C ARG A 145 17.10 9.16 -17.50
N LEU A 146 17.59 9.75 -18.60
CA LEU A 146 19.02 9.79 -18.92
C LEU A 146 19.83 10.57 -17.88
N VAL A 147 19.30 11.68 -17.36
CA VAL A 147 19.94 12.46 -16.29
C VAL A 147 19.93 11.67 -14.97
N GLU A 148 18.78 11.12 -14.59
CA GLU A 148 18.64 10.33 -13.35
C GLU A 148 19.52 9.07 -13.36
N MET A 149 19.73 8.46 -14.53
CA MET A 149 20.65 7.35 -14.68
C MET A 149 22.09 7.73 -14.34
N HIS A 150 22.56 8.85 -14.88
CA HIS A 150 23.89 9.35 -14.58
C HIS A 150 24.06 9.63 -13.07
N ASP A 151 23.04 10.24 -12.46
CA ASP A 151 23.11 10.76 -11.09
C ASP A 151 22.80 9.72 -10.00
N HIS A 152 22.01 8.68 -10.31
CA HIS A 152 21.52 7.73 -9.31
C HIS A 152 21.83 6.27 -9.60
N MET A 153 21.85 5.84 -10.87
CA MET A 153 22.07 4.43 -11.21
C MET A 153 22.64 4.26 -12.62
N GLN A 154 23.97 4.35 -12.74
CA GLN A 154 24.67 4.35 -14.03
C GLN A 154 24.46 3.06 -14.85
N ASP A 155 24.35 1.91 -14.18
CA ASP A 155 24.16 0.62 -14.84
C ASP A 155 22.68 0.26 -15.08
N PHE A 156 21.74 1.20 -14.90
CA PHE A 156 20.30 0.93 -15.02
C PHE A 156 19.88 0.39 -16.40
N ASP A 157 20.53 0.83 -17.48
CA ASP A 157 20.24 0.36 -18.84
C ASP A 157 20.75 -1.05 -19.12
N LYS A 158 21.70 -1.55 -18.31
CA LYS A 158 22.19 -2.92 -18.41
C LYS A 158 21.27 -3.92 -17.72
N LEU A 159 20.31 -3.44 -16.91
CA LEU A 159 19.34 -4.30 -16.24
C LEU A 159 18.27 -4.78 -17.19
N SER A 160 18.03 -6.10 -17.19
CA SER A 160 16.89 -6.68 -17.86
C SER A 160 15.58 -6.27 -17.19
N LEU A 161 14.46 -6.53 -17.87
CA LEU A 161 13.12 -6.33 -17.30
C LEU A 161 12.94 -7.12 -15.99
N PHE A 162 13.44 -8.36 -15.94
CA PHE A 162 13.35 -9.21 -14.76
C PHE A 162 14.21 -8.70 -13.61
N ASP A 163 15.40 -8.18 -13.91
CA ASP A 163 16.23 -7.54 -12.89
C ASP A 163 15.46 -6.37 -12.27
N LYS A 164 14.93 -5.45 -13.09
CA LYS A 164 14.15 -4.29 -12.61
C LYS A 164 13.00 -4.70 -11.69
N LEU A 165 12.30 -5.80 -12.01
CA LEU A 165 11.26 -6.37 -11.14
C LEU A 165 11.82 -6.88 -9.81
N ILE A 166 12.93 -7.62 -9.81
CA ILE A 166 13.56 -8.16 -8.60
C ILE A 166 14.08 -7.02 -7.71
N TYR A 167 14.76 -6.03 -8.31
CA TYR A 167 15.22 -4.82 -7.62
C TYR A 167 14.04 -4.05 -7.00
N GLY A 168 12.95 -3.86 -7.75
CA GLY A 168 11.72 -3.25 -7.25
C GLY A 168 11.09 -4.05 -6.11
N TYR A 169 11.04 -5.39 -6.22
CA TYR A 169 10.48 -6.26 -5.18
C TYR A 169 11.31 -6.24 -3.90
N ASN A 170 12.61 -6.46 -3.98
CA ASN A 170 13.50 -6.53 -2.82
C ASN A 170 13.50 -5.21 -2.05
N THR A 171 13.57 -4.08 -2.74
CA THR A 171 13.50 -2.74 -2.10
C THR A 171 12.13 -2.44 -1.50
N THR A 172 11.04 -2.98 -2.07
CA THR A 172 9.69 -2.84 -1.51
C THR A 172 9.56 -3.59 -0.18
N ILE A 173 9.93 -4.88 -0.17
CA ILE A 173 9.81 -5.71 1.04
C ILE A 173 10.83 -5.30 2.11
N SER A 174 12.07 -5.00 1.71
CA SER A 174 13.07 -4.48 2.65
C SER A 174 12.63 -3.14 3.24
N GLY A 175 11.99 -2.27 2.46
CA GLY A 175 11.41 -1.02 2.96
C GLY A 175 10.27 -1.23 3.95
N PHE A 176 9.36 -2.18 3.70
CA PHE A 176 8.32 -2.55 4.68
C PHE A 176 8.90 -3.06 6.00
N LEU A 177 10.04 -3.78 5.97
CA LEU A 177 10.68 -4.35 7.15
C LEU A 177 11.56 -3.35 7.91
N SER A 178 12.40 -2.59 7.19
CA SER A 178 13.45 -1.73 7.76
C SER A 178 13.00 -0.30 8.04
N GLN A 179 12.02 0.19 7.29
CA GLN A 179 11.49 1.54 7.39
C GLN A 179 10.00 1.51 7.77
N MET A 180 9.63 0.52 8.58
CA MET A 180 8.26 0.25 8.95
C MET A 180 7.62 1.45 9.64
N CYS A 181 6.58 2.00 9.03
CA CYS A 181 5.75 3.00 9.66
C CYS A 181 4.72 2.34 10.61
N LEU A 182 4.21 3.13 11.56
CA LEU A 182 3.23 2.65 12.53
C LEU A 182 1.97 2.08 11.85
N LEU A 183 1.52 2.68 10.75
CA LEU A 183 0.39 2.19 9.96
C LEU A 183 0.58 0.72 9.53
N PHE A 184 1.74 0.39 8.97
CA PHE A 184 2.01 -0.97 8.50
C PHE A 184 2.17 -1.95 9.67
N LEU A 185 2.76 -1.51 10.79
CA LEU A 185 2.85 -2.32 12.00
C LEU A 185 1.46 -2.66 12.57
N VAL A 186 0.59 -1.66 12.70
CA VAL A 186 -0.80 -1.86 13.15
C VAL A 186 -1.53 -2.81 12.20
N PHE A 187 -1.33 -2.68 10.89
CA PHE A 187 -1.89 -3.59 9.90
C PHE A 187 -1.48 -5.05 10.13
N LEU A 188 -0.20 -5.34 10.36
CA LEU A 188 0.26 -6.70 10.66
C LEU A 188 -0.37 -7.27 11.93
N PHE A 189 -0.43 -6.49 13.01
CA PHE A 189 -1.05 -6.92 14.27
C PHE A 189 -2.56 -7.15 14.13
N VAL A 190 -3.27 -6.31 13.36
CA VAL A 190 -4.70 -6.50 13.09
C VAL A 190 -4.93 -7.79 12.31
N ILE A 191 -4.11 -8.10 11.29
CA ILE A 191 -4.18 -9.39 10.59
C ILE A 191 -4.00 -10.54 11.57
N PHE A 192 -2.95 -10.51 12.38
CA PHE A 192 -2.68 -11.57 13.36
C PHE A 192 -3.85 -11.74 14.33
N ALA A 193 -4.39 -10.65 14.88
CA ALA A 193 -5.52 -10.69 15.81
C ALA A 193 -6.79 -11.28 15.15
N CYS A 194 -7.10 -10.90 13.91
CA CYS A 194 -8.23 -11.47 13.17
C CYS A 194 -8.04 -12.97 12.92
N VAL A 195 -6.84 -13.41 12.53
CA VAL A 195 -6.52 -14.83 12.31
C VAL A 195 -6.66 -15.62 13.61
N VAL A 196 -6.08 -15.14 14.72
CA VAL A 196 -6.19 -15.80 16.03
C VAL A 196 -7.66 -15.98 16.41
N LYS A 197 -8.47 -14.94 16.24
CA LYS A 197 -9.88 -15.01 16.62
C LYS A 197 -10.65 -16.03 15.77
N LYS A 198 -10.50 -15.95 14.45
CA LYS A 198 -11.15 -16.90 13.54
C LYS A 198 -10.67 -18.34 13.75
N ALA A 199 -9.43 -18.52 14.16
CA ALA A 199 -8.86 -19.81 14.47
C ALA A 199 -9.31 -20.40 15.81
N GLU A 200 -9.79 -19.58 16.77
CA GLU A 200 -10.42 -20.09 18.00
C GLU A 200 -11.72 -20.85 17.69
N ASP A 201 -12.43 -20.42 16.66
CA ASP A 201 -13.71 -20.99 16.23
C ASP A 201 -13.55 -22.28 15.39
N GLY A 202 -12.32 -22.71 15.08
CA GLY A 202 -12.06 -23.85 14.19
C GLY A 202 -10.83 -24.72 14.53
N THR A 203 -10.71 -25.87 13.85
CA THR A 203 -9.62 -26.85 14.06
C THR A 203 -8.28 -26.47 13.42
N ASN A 204 -8.22 -25.36 12.66
CA ASN A 204 -7.08 -24.96 11.84
C ASN A 204 -6.00 -24.14 12.59
N ARG A 205 -6.19 -23.91 13.90
CA ARG A 205 -5.35 -23.02 14.72
C ARG A 205 -3.86 -23.29 14.65
N ASN A 206 -3.45 -24.55 14.66
CA ASN A 206 -2.05 -24.94 14.83
C ASN A 206 -1.16 -24.54 13.66
N TRP A 207 -1.68 -24.47 12.44
CA TRP A 207 -0.89 -24.19 11.24
C TRP A 207 -1.03 -22.75 10.74
N ILE A 208 -2.20 -22.11 10.93
CA ILE A 208 -2.43 -20.74 10.43
C ILE A 208 -1.82 -19.65 11.32
N MET A 209 -1.77 -19.86 12.64
CA MET A 209 -1.22 -18.87 13.58
C MET A 209 0.26 -18.58 13.29
N PRO A 210 1.16 -19.57 13.13
CA PRO A 210 2.55 -19.31 12.76
C PRO A 210 2.71 -18.56 11.44
N ILE A 211 1.87 -18.86 10.44
CA ILE A 211 1.88 -18.16 9.14
C ILE A 211 1.55 -16.68 9.33
N SER A 212 0.50 -16.36 10.08
CA SER A 212 0.10 -14.96 10.34
C SER A 212 1.07 -14.20 11.25
N ALA A 213 1.81 -14.91 12.13
CA ALA A 213 2.82 -14.32 13.00
C ALA A 213 4.15 -14.06 12.27
N PHE A 214 4.43 -14.77 11.17
CA PHE A 214 5.70 -14.70 10.47
C PHE A 214 6.07 -13.27 10.01
N PRO A 215 5.18 -12.46 9.40
CA PRO A 215 5.49 -11.07 9.06
C PRO A 215 5.94 -10.22 10.24
N ILE A 216 5.29 -10.38 11.40
CA ILE A 216 5.62 -9.65 12.62
C ILE A 216 6.99 -10.10 13.14
N ALA A 217 7.24 -11.42 13.16
CA ALA A 217 8.53 -11.97 13.58
C ALA A 217 9.68 -11.47 12.69
N LEU A 218 9.48 -11.43 11.36
CA LEU A 218 10.49 -10.94 10.43
C LEU A 218 10.76 -9.44 10.63
N ALA A 219 9.71 -8.62 10.82
CA ALA A 219 9.84 -7.21 11.14
C ALA A 219 10.58 -6.98 12.47
N ALA A 220 10.31 -7.82 13.48
CA ALA A 220 11.00 -7.77 14.77
C ALA A 220 12.49 -8.14 14.63
N ILE A 221 12.84 -9.16 13.84
CA ILE A 221 14.24 -9.54 13.56
C ILE A 221 15.02 -8.37 12.95
N VAL A 222 14.42 -7.66 11.99
CA VAL A 222 15.05 -6.48 11.37
C VAL A 222 15.20 -5.35 12.38
N SER A 223 14.14 -5.06 13.14
CA SER A 223 14.14 -3.97 14.14
C SER A 223 15.14 -4.21 15.27
N VAL A 224 15.23 -5.43 15.78
CA VAL A 224 16.11 -5.81 16.90
C VAL A 224 17.55 -5.97 16.43
N GLY A 225 17.79 -6.54 15.25
CA GLY A 225 19.15 -6.73 14.74
C GLY A 225 19.87 -5.41 14.43
N ASN A 226 19.14 -4.34 14.11
CA ASN A 226 19.70 -2.98 13.99
C ASN A 226 20.25 -2.42 15.32
N ILE A 227 19.82 -2.96 16.47
CA ILE A 227 20.31 -2.54 17.80
C ILE A 227 21.62 -3.25 18.16
N PHE A 228 21.78 -4.50 17.72
CA PHE A 228 22.96 -5.30 18.02
C PHE A 228 24.09 -5.00 17.03
N ARG A 229 25.27 -4.62 17.54
CA ARG A 229 26.40 -4.19 16.69
C ARG A 229 27.23 -5.32 16.07
N ASN A 230 27.22 -6.54 16.63
CA ASN A 230 28.11 -7.63 16.20
C ASN A 230 27.43 -9.00 16.23
N GLY A 231 27.79 -9.85 15.26
CA GLY A 231 27.44 -11.27 15.22
C GLY A 231 26.74 -11.72 13.93
N TYR A 232 26.49 -13.03 13.82
CA TYR A 232 25.76 -13.60 12.68
C TYR A 232 24.32 -13.07 12.58
N PHE A 233 23.68 -12.80 13.71
CA PHE A 233 22.33 -12.24 13.76
C PHE A 233 22.27 -10.83 13.14
N THR A 234 23.24 -9.95 13.46
CA THR A 234 23.34 -8.61 12.87
C THR A 234 23.60 -8.69 11.37
N LYS A 235 24.47 -9.59 10.89
CA LYS A 235 24.71 -9.78 9.44
C LYS A 235 23.43 -10.18 8.71
N PHE A 236 22.67 -11.11 9.28
CA PHE A 236 21.40 -11.57 8.71
C PHE A 236 20.33 -10.47 8.70
N SER A 237 20.18 -9.75 9.81
CA SER A 237 19.26 -8.62 9.94
C SER A 237 19.61 -7.49 8.97
N ASN A 238 20.90 -7.14 8.85
CA ASN A 238 21.37 -6.13 7.91
C ASN A 238 21.05 -6.53 6.46
N ALA A 239 21.29 -7.79 6.09
CA ALA A 239 21.01 -8.26 4.74
C ALA A 239 19.50 -8.24 4.42
N LEU A 240 18.64 -8.57 5.41
CA LEU A 240 17.18 -8.37 5.32
C LEU A 240 16.77 -6.88 5.23
N SER A 241 17.53 -5.98 5.83
CA SER A 241 17.22 -4.54 5.82
C SER A 241 17.62 -3.83 4.52
N GLN A 242 18.71 -4.28 3.89
CA GLN A 242 19.29 -3.62 2.72
C GLN A 242 18.57 -4.00 1.42
N GLY A 243 17.86 -5.14 1.39
CA GLY A 243 17.21 -5.60 0.16
C GLY A 243 18.22 -5.99 -0.92
N GLU A 244 19.34 -6.61 -0.54
CA GLU A 244 20.37 -7.04 -1.47
C GLU A 244 19.78 -7.90 -2.60
N VAL A 245 20.22 -7.65 -3.84
CA VAL A 245 19.85 -8.44 -5.01
C VAL A 245 20.98 -9.40 -5.37
N ILE A 246 20.61 -10.59 -5.84
CA ILE A 246 21.58 -11.58 -6.32
C ILE A 246 22.18 -11.08 -7.64
N ASN A 247 23.51 -11.01 -7.70
CA ASN A 247 24.28 -10.52 -8.83
C ASN A 247 25.55 -11.36 -9.05
N SER A 248 26.32 -11.03 -10.07
CA SER A 248 27.55 -11.74 -10.45
C SER A 248 28.64 -11.78 -9.36
N THR A 249 28.57 -10.92 -8.35
CA THR A 249 29.56 -10.85 -7.26
C THR A 249 29.13 -11.62 -6.01
N ASN A 250 27.84 -11.92 -5.86
CA ASN A 250 27.27 -12.50 -4.64
C ASN A 250 26.44 -13.78 -4.89
N TRP A 251 26.36 -14.26 -6.13
CA TRP A 251 25.61 -15.47 -6.52
C TRP A 251 26.02 -16.74 -5.77
N ASN A 252 27.26 -16.79 -5.27
CA ASN A 252 27.79 -17.93 -4.51
C ASN A 252 27.40 -17.88 -3.01
N LYS A 253 26.77 -16.81 -2.54
CA LYS A 253 26.39 -16.63 -1.14
C LYS A 253 24.96 -17.16 -0.93
N PRO A 254 24.75 -18.28 -0.21
CA PRO A 254 23.41 -18.85 -0.02
C PRO A 254 22.46 -17.92 0.74
N ILE A 255 22.99 -17.01 1.56
CA ILE A 255 22.20 -16.05 2.33
C ILE A 255 21.29 -15.17 1.46
N ASN A 256 21.69 -14.83 0.24
CA ASN A 256 20.92 -13.96 -0.64
C ASN A 256 19.65 -14.66 -1.19
N TYR A 257 19.75 -15.97 -1.48
CA TYR A 257 18.59 -16.78 -1.87
C TYR A 257 17.64 -17.00 -0.70
N ILE A 258 18.19 -17.16 0.52
CA ILE A 258 17.39 -17.28 1.74
C ILE A 258 16.61 -15.99 1.97
N ILE A 259 17.23 -14.82 1.84
CA ILE A 259 16.55 -13.52 2.00
C ILE A 259 15.43 -13.36 0.98
N PHE A 260 15.70 -13.63 -0.30
CA PHE A 260 14.67 -13.57 -1.33
C PHE A 260 13.49 -14.51 -1.03
N SER A 261 13.78 -15.73 -0.57
CA SER A 261 12.76 -16.70 -0.16
C SER A 261 11.94 -16.21 1.05
N LEU A 262 12.57 -15.56 2.02
CA LEU A 262 11.90 -14.96 3.17
C LEU A 262 11.02 -13.79 2.76
N TYR A 263 11.44 -12.97 1.79
CA TYR A 263 10.59 -11.92 1.23
C TYR A 263 9.37 -12.51 0.51
N ALA A 264 9.55 -13.55 -0.30
CA ALA A 264 8.44 -14.26 -0.93
C ALA A 264 7.45 -14.82 0.10
N PHE A 265 7.97 -15.51 1.13
CA PHE A 265 7.15 -16.06 2.20
C PHE A 265 6.45 -14.97 3.03
N PHE A 266 7.11 -13.83 3.27
CA PHE A 266 6.52 -12.64 3.90
C PHE A 266 5.28 -12.17 3.14
N THR A 267 5.41 -11.97 1.82
CA THR A 267 4.28 -11.54 0.98
C THR A 267 3.16 -12.59 0.94
N ILE A 268 3.50 -13.86 0.71
CA ILE A 268 2.53 -14.95 0.61
C ILE A 268 1.79 -15.15 1.94
N SER A 269 2.49 -15.07 3.08
CA SER A 269 1.89 -15.24 4.41
C SER A 269 0.85 -14.17 4.71
N ILE A 270 1.08 -12.91 4.30
CA ILE A 270 0.10 -11.83 4.43
C ILE A 270 -1.12 -12.10 3.54
N VAL A 271 -0.92 -12.41 2.26
CA VAL A 271 -2.01 -12.72 1.33
C VAL A 271 -2.87 -13.87 1.84
N PHE A 272 -2.21 -14.96 2.26
CA PHE A 272 -2.89 -16.15 2.76
C PHE A 272 -3.67 -15.85 4.05
N SER A 273 -3.09 -15.06 4.96
CA SER A 273 -3.76 -14.63 6.18
C SER A 273 -5.00 -13.78 5.87
N ILE A 274 -4.91 -12.85 4.91
CA ILE A 274 -6.06 -12.04 4.47
C ILE A 274 -7.17 -12.93 3.89
N ILE A 275 -6.84 -13.88 3.01
CA ILE A 275 -7.83 -14.79 2.41
C ILE A 275 -8.53 -15.60 3.50
N TYR A 276 -7.78 -16.11 4.48
CA TYR A 276 -8.33 -16.89 5.58
C TYR A 276 -9.32 -16.11 6.45
N ILE A 277 -9.07 -14.82 6.69
CA ILE A 277 -9.91 -13.97 7.56
C ILE A 277 -11.35 -13.89 7.04
N PHE A 278 -11.59 -13.85 5.72
CA PHE A 278 -12.94 -13.77 5.16
C PHE A 278 -13.59 -15.15 5.01
N ASP A 279 -14.90 -15.23 5.22
CA ASP A 279 -15.65 -16.49 5.07
C ASP A 279 -15.84 -16.88 3.59
N ASP A 280 -16.11 -15.90 2.74
CA ASP A 280 -16.14 -16.10 1.28
C ASP A 280 -14.72 -15.96 0.72
N ILE A 281 -14.18 -17.08 0.22
CA ILE A 281 -12.84 -17.14 -0.40
C ILE A 281 -12.69 -16.16 -1.56
N SER A 282 -13.78 -15.85 -2.27
CA SER A 282 -13.77 -14.89 -3.38
C SER A 282 -13.54 -13.47 -2.85
N VAL A 283 -14.22 -13.11 -1.76
CA VAL A 283 -14.04 -11.82 -1.08
C VAL A 283 -12.65 -11.73 -0.48
N GLY A 284 -12.18 -12.79 0.18
CA GLY A 284 -10.82 -12.87 0.69
C GLY A 284 -9.76 -12.73 -0.41
N SER A 285 -9.96 -13.38 -1.55
CA SER A 285 -9.06 -13.31 -2.70
C SER A 285 -8.96 -11.89 -3.29
N VAL A 286 -10.08 -11.16 -3.38
CA VAL A 286 -10.06 -9.76 -3.82
C VAL A 286 -9.22 -8.90 -2.87
N HIS A 287 -9.36 -9.06 -1.55
CA HIS A 287 -8.56 -8.30 -0.58
C HIS A 287 -7.09 -8.73 -0.56
N GLY A 288 -6.80 -10.01 -0.78
CA GLY A 288 -5.44 -10.50 -1.00
C GLY A 288 -4.79 -9.92 -2.25
N MET A 289 -5.54 -9.82 -3.36
CA MET A 289 -5.09 -9.16 -4.59
C MET A 289 -4.87 -7.66 -4.39
N LEU A 290 -5.71 -6.97 -3.63
CA LEU A 290 -5.50 -5.56 -3.27
C LEU A 290 -4.21 -5.36 -2.46
N PHE A 291 -3.84 -6.31 -1.59
CA PHE A 291 -2.54 -6.28 -0.92
C PHE A 291 -1.39 -6.46 -1.91
N LEU A 292 -1.50 -7.41 -2.85
CA LEU A 292 -0.50 -7.57 -3.91
C LEU A 292 -0.38 -6.30 -4.77
N CYS A 293 -1.47 -5.60 -5.05
CA CYS A 293 -1.44 -4.29 -5.73
C CYS A 293 -0.65 -3.26 -4.92
N SER A 294 -0.74 -3.28 -3.58
CA SER A 294 0.04 -2.40 -2.71
C SER A 294 1.55 -2.68 -2.78
N VAL A 295 1.95 -3.93 -3.02
CA VAL A 295 3.37 -4.29 -3.25
C VAL A 295 3.78 -3.86 -4.67
N LEU A 296 2.98 -4.21 -5.67
CA LEU A 296 3.24 -3.93 -7.08
C LEU A 296 3.38 -2.43 -7.37
N VAL A 297 2.54 -1.58 -6.77
CA VAL A 297 2.63 -0.12 -7.00
C VAL A 297 3.97 0.47 -6.57
N ARG A 298 4.61 -0.08 -5.52
CA ARG A 298 5.97 0.33 -5.12
C ARG A 298 7.05 -0.32 -5.97
N MET A 299 6.83 -1.57 -6.40
CA MET A 299 7.74 -2.28 -7.30
C MET A 299 7.95 -1.58 -8.64
N ILE A 300 6.96 -0.82 -9.13
CA ILE A 300 7.06 -0.06 -10.40
C ILE A 300 8.25 0.90 -10.40
N ILE A 301 8.68 1.40 -9.25
CA ILE A 301 9.87 2.26 -9.14
C ILE A 301 11.16 1.50 -9.52
N GLY A 302 11.16 0.17 -9.53
CA GLY A 302 12.24 -0.63 -10.10
C GLY A 302 12.47 -0.37 -11.60
N PHE A 303 11.49 0.23 -12.29
CA PHE A 303 11.60 0.72 -13.67
C PHE A 303 12.07 2.19 -13.76
N SER A 304 12.48 2.80 -12.64
CA SER A 304 13.08 4.13 -12.58
C SER A 304 14.52 4.05 -12.06
N PRO A 305 15.47 4.82 -12.63
CA PRO A 305 16.82 4.94 -12.10
C PRO A 305 16.88 5.52 -10.67
N THR A 306 15.80 6.17 -10.22
CA THR A 306 15.71 6.80 -8.89
C THR A 306 15.37 5.81 -7.77
N LEU A 307 15.43 4.49 -8.02
CA LEU A 307 14.99 3.45 -7.09
C LEU A 307 15.48 3.63 -5.65
N TYR A 308 16.77 3.94 -5.50
CA TYR A 308 17.42 4.14 -4.20
C TYR A 308 17.37 5.59 -3.71
N ALA A 309 17.23 6.57 -4.61
CA ALA A 309 17.16 7.99 -4.27
C ALA A 309 15.76 8.44 -3.78
N SER A 310 14.71 7.70 -4.19
CA SER A 310 13.32 8.06 -3.90
C SER A 310 12.76 7.52 -2.58
N GLU A 311 13.60 6.88 -1.78
CA GLU A 311 13.40 6.51 -0.36
C GLU A 311 11.94 6.18 0.03
N ARG A 312 11.38 6.90 1.02
CA ARG A 312 10.09 6.60 1.67
C ARG A 312 8.86 7.14 0.94
N ARG A 313 8.99 8.27 0.24
CA ARG A 313 7.86 8.96 -0.41
C ARG A 313 7.11 8.08 -1.42
N THR A 314 7.84 7.17 -2.07
CA THR A 314 7.33 6.21 -3.06
C THR A 314 6.42 5.12 -2.47
N PHE A 315 6.40 4.95 -1.14
CA PHE A 315 5.45 4.08 -0.44
C PHE A 315 4.06 4.72 -0.23
N CYS A 316 3.88 6.00 -0.59
CA CYS A 316 2.62 6.73 -0.35
C CYS A 316 1.39 5.95 -0.83
N PHE A 317 1.41 5.45 -2.07
CA PHE A 317 0.30 4.70 -2.64
C PHE A 317 0.12 3.31 -2.02
N SER A 318 1.22 2.61 -1.72
CA SER A 318 1.19 1.34 -0.99
C SER A 318 0.55 1.51 0.39
N TYR A 319 0.93 2.55 1.13
CA TYR A 319 0.36 2.86 2.44
C TYR A 319 -1.11 3.28 2.35
N GLY A 320 -1.52 3.99 1.29
CA GLY A 320 -2.92 4.25 1.02
C GLY A 320 -3.76 2.98 0.86
N MET A 321 -3.23 1.99 0.14
CA MET A 321 -3.87 0.68 -0.02
C MET A 321 -3.88 -0.15 1.28
N VAL A 322 -2.77 -0.15 2.02
CA VAL A 322 -2.69 -0.79 3.34
C VAL A 322 -3.69 -0.16 4.31
N LEU A 323 -3.85 1.17 4.29
CA LEU A 323 -4.86 1.87 5.10
C LEU A 323 -6.27 1.42 4.75
N TYR A 324 -6.60 1.35 3.44
CA TYR A 324 -7.90 0.83 3.00
C TYR A 324 -8.13 -0.59 3.50
N LEU A 325 -7.16 -1.49 3.33
CA LEU A 325 -7.25 -2.88 3.80
C LEU A 325 -7.40 -2.96 5.32
N LEU A 326 -6.66 -2.15 6.07
CA LEU A 326 -6.79 -2.05 7.53
C LEU A 326 -8.23 -1.67 7.93
N ILE A 327 -8.86 -0.72 7.24
CA ILE A 327 -10.24 -0.33 7.51
C ILE A 327 -11.21 -1.50 7.25
N VAL A 328 -11.03 -2.23 6.14
CA VAL A 328 -11.88 -3.39 5.83
C VAL A 328 -11.68 -4.48 6.89
N LEU A 329 -10.44 -4.80 7.26
CA LEU A 329 -10.14 -5.82 8.26
C LEU A 329 -10.69 -5.44 9.63
N LEU A 330 -10.65 -4.15 10.01
CA LEU A 330 -11.26 -3.68 11.26
C LEU A 330 -12.79 -3.79 11.24
N LYS A 331 -13.42 -3.65 10.07
CA LYS A 331 -14.86 -3.89 9.92
C LYS A 331 -15.17 -5.37 10.10
N GLU A 332 -14.36 -6.25 9.50
CA GLU A 332 -14.49 -7.70 9.66
C GLU A 332 -14.27 -8.11 11.13
N MET A 333 -13.24 -7.57 11.77
CA MET A 333 -12.98 -7.74 13.20
C MET A 333 -14.20 -7.35 14.05
N ARG A 334 -14.89 -6.25 13.73
CA ARG A 334 -16.10 -5.85 14.47
C ARG A 334 -17.27 -6.83 14.30
N LEU A 335 -17.27 -7.66 13.27
CA LEU A 335 -18.26 -8.73 13.10
C LEU A 335 -17.88 -9.95 13.95
N SER A 336 -16.57 -10.26 14.06
CA SER A 336 -16.09 -11.46 14.77
C SER A 336 -15.91 -11.29 16.29
N PHE A 337 -15.68 -10.07 16.79
CA PHE A 337 -15.39 -9.83 18.22
C PHE A 337 -16.66 -9.51 19.03
N SER A 338 -16.60 -9.71 20.36
CA SER A 338 -17.68 -9.29 21.28
C SER A 338 -17.75 -7.76 21.43
N ASP A 339 -18.90 -7.21 21.84
CA ASP A 339 -19.07 -5.74 21.97
C ASP A 339 -18.11 -5.10 22.98
N TYR A 340 -17.71 -5.84 24.01
CA TYR A 340 -16.68 -5.42 24.96
C TYR A 340 -15.30 -5.28 24.30
N GLU A 341 -14.88 -6.29 23.54
CA GLU A 341 -13.60 -6.30 22.81
C GLU A 341 -13.57 -5.20 21.73
N LYS A 342 -14.69 -4.95 21.04
CA LYS A 342 -14.83 -3.85 20.08
C LYS A 342 -14.59 -2.49 20.72
N LYS A 343 -15.14 -2.26 21.91
CA LYS A 343 -14.99 -0.99 22.63
C LYS A 343 -13.53 -0.80 23.08
N ARG A 344 -12.90 -1.86 23.59
CA ARG A 344 -11.49 -1.86 24.02
C ARG A 344 -10.52 -1.63 22.85
N SER A 345 -10.71 -2.30 21.71
CA SER A 345 -9.85 -2.13 20.53
C SER A 345 -9.96 -0.72 19.94
N GLY A 346 -11.18 -0.14 19.93
CA GLY A 346 -11.40 1.24 19.53
C GLY A 346 -10.60 2.25 20.37
N TYR A 347 -10.61 2.10 21.70
CA TYR A 347 -9.83 2.98 22.58
C TYR A 347 -8.31 2.81 22.41
N LEU A 348 -7.83 1.58 22.22
CA LEU A 348 -6.41 1.30 21.97
C LEU A 348 -5.93 1.95 20.67
N LEU A 349 -6.68 1.78 19.58
CA LEU A 349 -6.34 2.40 18.29
C LEU A 349 -6.35 3.93 18.37
N PHE A 350 -7.34 4.50 19.07
CA PHE A 350 -7.40 5.95 19.29
C PHE A 350 -6.20 6.46 20.09
N GLY A 351 -5.86 5.78 21.20
CA GLY A 351 -4.70 6.13 22.04
C GLY A 351 -3.38 6.06 21.26
N ILE A 352 -3.16 4.99 20.49
CA ILE A 352 -1.98 4.82 19.63
C ILE A 352 -1.91 5.95 18.60
N SER A 353 -3.04 6.28 17.97
CA SER A 353 -3.10 7.36 16.97
C SER A 353 -2.76 8.72 17.60
N CYS A 354 -3.27 9.03 18.80
CA CYS A 354 -2.95 10.27 19.50
C CYS A 354 -1.47 10.37 19.90
N ILE A 355 -0.88 9.28 20.42
CA ILE A 355 0.55 9.23 20.77
C ILE A 355 1.42 9.46 19.54
N PHE A 356 1.08 8.82 18.41
CA PHE A 356 1.81 9.01 17.17
C PHE A 356 1.74 10.44 16.64
N VAL A 357 0.56 11.06 16.70
CA VAL A 357 0.39 12.47 16.30
C VAL A 357 1.23 13.38 17.19
N LEU A 358 1.25 13.14 18.51
CA LEU A 358 2.10 13.88 19.43
C LEU A 358 3.59 13.71 19.09
N GLU A 359 4.03 12.49 18.79
CA GLU A 359 5.40 12.21 18.34
C GLU A 359 5.75 12.92 17.02
N MET A 360 4.82 12.96 16.06
CA MET A 360 5.03 13.72 14.81
C MET A 360 5.17 15.21 15.10
N VAL A 361 4.29 15.77 15.93
CA VAL A 361 4.32 17.20 16.28
C VAL A 361 5.63 17.55 16.98
N THR A 362 6.10 16.74 17.94
CA THR A 362 7.38 16.99 18.61
C THR A 362 8.57 16.91 17.65
N ARG A 363 8.57 15.96 16.71
CA ARG A 363 9.61 15.87 15.66
C ARG A 363 9.59 17.07 14.69
N ILE A 364 8.43 17.63 14.41
CA ILE A 364 8.29 18.85 13.58
C ILE A 364 8.82 20.06 14.36
N CYS A 365 8.38 20.23 15.61
CA CYS A 365 8.78 21.36 16.45
C CYS A 365 10.26 21.32 16.85
N GLY A 366 10.90 20.15 16.93
CA GLY A 366 12.32 20.02 17.25
C GLY A 366 13.27 20.12 16.05
N LYS A 367 12.76 20.27 14.83
CA LYS A 367 13.56 20.50 13.61
C LYS A 367 13.64 21.98 13.20
N TYR A 368 12.97 22.85 13.96
CA TYR A 368 13.12 24.31 13.94
C TYR A 368 13.60 24.75 15.32
#